data_AF-A0AAW2LW96-F1
#
_entry.id   AF-A0AAW2LW96-F1
#
_cell.length_a   1.000
_cell.length_b   1.000
_cell.length_c   1.000
_cell.angle_alpha   90.00
_cell.angle_beta   90.00
_cell.angle_gamma   90.00
#
_symmetry.space_group_name_H-M   'P 1'
#
loop_
_entity.id
_entity.type
_entity.pdbx_description
1 polymer ?
#
loop_
_entity_poly.entity_id
_entity_poly.type
_entity_poly.pdbx_seq_one_letter_code
_entity_poly.pdbx_strand_id
1 'polypeptide(L)'
;MLDALCKCCLVEEAEVMFKRVKSKIKPNSDTYNILFFGWCRVRNPTRGMCVLEDMIKMGHTPENFTYNTAIDTFCKAGMLTEAAELLEFMKTKGSTMSSPTAKTYAIMMVALVQNDRMNDCFKILADMIDSGCLPDVSTYKELIEGMCSCGKIEAAYKFLQEMGRTGYPPDIVTYNCFLKVLCDNKDSDEALKLYKKMIDVGCMPSVQTYNILILMFFRIGDPEGAFETWNEMDRRGCPRDTDTYCVMIEGLFGCSNTRDAMYLLEQVINRGMKLPYKKFDTFLMQLSAVGDLQAIHRLSEHMRKFYNPAMARRFALNQKRKSMSLRGK
;
A
#
# COMPACT_ATOMS: atom_id res chain seq x y z
N MET A 1 8.49 34.12 6.58
CA MET A 1 9.50 34.73 5.70
C MET A 1 10.55 33.71 5.27
N LEU A 2 11.33 33.09 6.19
CA LEU A 2 12.27 32.01 5.84
C LEU A 2 11.61 30.86 5.05
N ASP A 3 10.44 30.39 5.50
CA ASP A 3 9.69 29.34 4.80
C ASP A 3 9.24 29.77 3.39
N ALA A 4 8.84 31.03 3.22
CA ALA A 4 8.46 31.57 1.91
C ALA A 4 9.66 31.61 0.95
N LEU A 5 10.83 32.07 1.41
CA LEU A 5 12.06 32.06 0.61
C LEU A 5 12.48 30.64 0.24
N CYS A 6 12.41 29.70 1.18
CA CYS A 6 12.73 28.30 0.92
C CYS A 6 11.74 27.62 -0.04
N LYS A 7 10.46 28.03 -0.04
CA LYS A 7 9.46 27.58 -1.02
C LYS A 7 9.66 28.17 -2.41
N CYS A 8 10.25 29.36 -2.51
CA CYS A 8 10.62 29.99 -3.78
C CYS A 8 12.03 29.58 -4.28
N CYS A 9 12.65 28.56 -3.69
CA CYS A 9 14.02 28.11 -4.02
C CYS A 9 15.12 29.16 -3.78
N LEU A 10 14.85 30.22 -3.00
CA LEU A 10 15.81 31.27 -2.61
C LEU A 10 16.46 30.93 -1.25
N VAL A 11 17.00 29.72 -1.14
CA VAL A 11 17.46 29.18 0.16
C VAL A 11 18.77 29.84 0.62
N GLU A 12 19.62 30.29 -0.30
CA GLU A 12 20.81 31.07 0.03
C GLU A 12 20.46 32.39 0.74
N GLU A 13 19.45 33.12 0.23
CA GLU A 13 18.95 34.34 0.87
C GLU A 13 18.33 34.04 2.23
N ALA A 14 17.60 32.93 2.35
CA ALA A 14 17.07 32.46 3.61
C ALA A 14 18.18 32.16 4.63
N GLU A 15 19.28 31.53 4.21
CA GLU A 15 20.41 31.23 5.10
C GLU A 15 21.16 32.50 5.53
N VAL A 16 21.36 33.46 4.61
CA VAL A 16 21.95 34.77 4.95
C VAL A 16 21.09 35.49 5.97
N MET A 17 19.77 35.53 5.76
CA MET A 17 18.83 36.11 6.72
C MET A 17 18.89 35.39 8.06
N PHE A 18 18.89 34.05 8.04
CA PHE A 18 19.00 33.25 9.25
C PHE A 18 20.26 33.57 10.05
N LYS A 19 21.43 33.65 9.40
CA LYS A 19 22.69 34.02 10.07
C LYS A 19 22.62 35.40 10.73
N ARG A 20 22.00 36.38 10.07
CA ARG A 20 21.79 37.73 10.63
C ARG A 20 20.88 37.70 11.85
N VAL A 21 19.78 36.96 11.77
CA VAL A 21 18.77 36.88 12.85
C VAL A 21 19.24 36.02 14.01
N LYS A 22 20.03 34.96 13.77
CA LYS A 22 20.58 34.06 14.79
C LYS A 22 21.39 34.79 15.86
N SER A 23 22.06 35.88 15.50
CA SER A 23 22.79 36.75 16.45
C SER A 23 21.88 37.54 17.39
N LYS A 24 20.59 37.70 17.06
CA LYS A 24 19.62 38.54 17.77
C LYS A 24 18.51 37.74 18.44
N ILE A 25 18.11 36.62 17.84
CA ILE A 25 17.00 35.77 18.29
C ILE A 25 17.49 34.32 18.26
N LYS A 26 17.37 33.61 19.39
CA LYS A 26 17.72 32.19 19.48
C LYS A 26 16.78 31.38 18.58
N PRO A 27 17.26 30.72 17.52
CA PRO A 27 16.40 29.93 16.65
C PRO A 27 15.88 28.68 17.36
N ASN A 28 14.67 28.27 17.01
CA ASN A 28 14.05 27.02 17.47
C ASN A 28 14.20 25.90 16.43
N SER A 29 13.80 24.67 16.79
CA SER A 29 13.83 23.48 15.92
C SER A 29 13.15 23.72 14.56
N ASP A 30 11.96 24.34 14.56
CA ASP A 30 11.22 24.62 13.32
C ASP A 30 11.98 25.51 12.33
N THR A 31 12.73 26.49 12.84
CA THR A 31 13.53 27.38 12.00
C THR A 31 14.66 26.63 11.29
N TYR A 32 15.30 25.68 11.97
CA TYR A 32 16.29 24.79 11.37
C TYR A 32 15.66 23.83 10.36
N ASN A 33 14.51 23.23 10.70
CA ASN A 33 13.78 22.34 9.79
C ASN A 33 13.40 23.05 8.48
N ILE A 34 12.93 24.30 8.54
CA ILE A 34 12.61 25.10 7.35
C ILE A 34 13.82 25.25 6.43
N LEU A 35 14.98 25.62 6.97
CA LEU A 35 16.20 25.78 6.19
C LEU A 35 16.72 24.46 5.65
N PHE A 36 16.68 23.42 6.46
CA PHE A 36 17.07 22.07 6.08
C PHE A 36 16.23 21.56 4.90
N PHE A 37 14.91 21.65 4.98
CA PHE A 37 14.02 21.30 3.88
C PHE A 37 14.18 22.21 2.67
N GLY A 38 14.51 23.49 2.88
CA GLY A 38 14.94 24.38 1.82
C GLY A 38 16.12 23.78 1.04
N TRP A 39 17.21 23.45 1.73
CA TRP A 39 18.40 22.86 1.11
C TRP A 39 18.14 21.50 0.44
N CYS A 40 17.25 20.69 1.03
CA CYS A 40 16.80 19.44 0.40
C CYS A 40 16.07 19.69 -0.93
N ARG A 41 15.23 20.73 -1.02
CA ARG A 41 14.51 21.10 -2.26
C ARG A 41 15.44 21.56 -3.37
N VAL A 42 16.48 22.31 -3.04
CA VAL A 42 17.51 22.74 -4.03
C VAL A 42 18.55 21.66 -4.31
N ARG A 43 18.37 20.45 -3.76
CA ARG A 43 19.26 19.29 -3.95
C ARG A 43 20.70 19.56 -3.52
N ASN A 44 20.86 20.29 -2.41
CA ASN A 44 22.17 20.55 -1.81
C ASN A 44 22.27 19.87 -0.42
N PRO A 45 22.54 18.55 -0.38
CA PRO A 45 22.62 17.79 0.85
C PRO A 45 23.75 18.25 1.75
N THR A 46 24.89 18.67 1.21
CA THR A 46 26.03 19.16 1.99
C THR A 46 25.65 20.34 2.86
N ARG A 47 24.94 21.33 2.29
CA ARG A 47 24.44 22.48 3.07
C ARG A 47 23.33 22.07 4.04
N GLY A 48 22.45 21.16 3.63
CA GLY A 48 21.44 20.57 4.53
C GLY A 48 22.07 19.92 5.76
N MET A 49 23.11 19.12 5.59
CA MET A 49 23.86 18.49 6.69
C MET A 49 24.51 19.53 7.61
N CYS A 50 25.10 20.60 7.07
CA CYS A 50 25.62 21.70 7.90
C CYS A 50 24.52 22.33 8.78
N VAL A 51 23.30 22.48 8.27
CA VAL A 51 22.16 23.00 9.04
C VAL A 51 21.76 22.04 10.16
N LEU A 52 21.75 20.72 9.91
CA LEU A 52 21.50 19.71 10.96
C LEU A 52 22.60 19.71 12.03
N GLU A 53 23.86 19.80 11.63
CA GLU A 53 24.98 19.89 12.60
C GLU A 53 24.88 21.13 13.47
N ASP A 54 24.49 22.27 12.90
CA ASP A 54 24.28 23.52 13.65
C ASP A 54 23.06 23.43 14.58
N MET A 55 21.98 22.78 14.13
CA MET A 55 20.80 22.48 14.94
C MET A 55 21.18 21.68 16.20
N ILE A 56 21.98 20.61 16.04
CA ILE A 56 22.47 19.77 17.14
C ILE A 56 23.40 20.56 18.07
N LYS A 57 24.34 21.35 17.53
CA LYS A 57 25.25 22.20 18.33
C LYS A 57 24.49 23.20 19.22
N MET A 58 23.32 23.66 18.76
CA MET A 58 22.48 24.59 19.50
C MET A 58 21.53 23.90 20.50
N GLY A 59 21.65 22.58 20.66
CA GLY A 59 20.90 21.77 21.62
C GLY A 59 19.51 21.36 21.15
N HIS A 60 19.22 21.47 19.85
CA HIS A 60 17.95 21.00 19.28
C HIS A 60 18.12 19.59 18.71
N THR A 61 17.11 18.74 18.92
CA THR A 61 17.12 17.35 18.46
C THR A 61 16.33 17.22 17.18
N PRO A 62 16.95 16.87 16.04
CA PRO A 62 16.19 16.56 14.84
C PRO A 62 15.36 15.29 15.07
N GLU A 63 14.08 15.36 14.74
CA GLU A 63 13.16 14.25 14.91
C GLU A 63 13.33 13.23 13.77
N ASN A 64 12.90 11.98 14.01
CA ASN A 64 12.87 10.92 12.99
C ASN A 64 12.14 11.36 11.70
N PHE A 65 11.11 12.20 11.83
CA PHE A 65 10.39 12.76 10.68
C PHE A 65 11.31 13.61 9.78
N THR A 66 12.18 14.43 10.37
CA THR A 66 13.11 15.30 9.64
C THR A 66 14.10 14.46 8.82
N TYR A 67 14.71 13.46 9.44
CA TYR A 67 15.62 12.53 8.75
C TYR A 67 14.91 11.74 7.65
N ASN A 68 13.77 11.11 7.96
CA ASN A 68 13.03 10.29 7.00
C ASN A 68 12.62 11.10 5.77
N THR A 69 12.15 12.33 5.95
CA THR A 69 11.73 13.21 4.85
C THR A 69 12.91 13.61 3.96
N ALA A 70 14.08 13.87 4.55
CA ALA A 70 15.25 14.23 3.76
C ALA A 70 15.90 13.05 3.04
N ILE A 71 16.01 11.89 3.70
CA ILE A 71 16.45 10.65 3.06
C ILE A 71 15.53 10.36 1.87
N ASP A 72 14.21 10.39 2.05
CA ASP A 72 13.23 10.21 0.96
C ASP A 72 13.41 11.25 -0.16
N THR A 73 13.66 12.51 0.19
CA THR A 73 13.88 13.58 -0.80
C THR A 73 15.16 13.35 -1.62
N PHE A 74 16.27 12.98 -0.98
CA PHE A 74 17.53 12.67 -1.67
C PHE A 74 17.41 11.41 -2.52
N CYS A 75 16.77 10.37 -2.00
CA CYS A 75 16.42 9.16 -2.72
C CYS A 75 15.63 9.45 -4.01
N LYS A 76 14.57 10.26 -3.92
CA LYS A 76 13.76 10.69 -5.09
C LYS A 76 14.53 11.57 -6.08
N ALA A 77 15.58 12.24 -5.62
CA ALA A 77 16.48 13.02 -6.47
C ALA A 77 17.60 12.18 -7.11
N GLY A 78 17.70 10.87 -6.80
CA GLY A 78 18.78 9.98 -7.25
C GLY A 78 20.10 10.14 -6.47
N MET A 79 20.10 10.95 -5.42
CA MET A 79 21.27 11.28 -4.59
C MET A 79 21.46 10.24 -3.47
N LEU A 80 21.69 8.99 -3.89
CA LEU A 80 21.70 7.83 -2.98
C LEU A 80 22.91 7.82 -2.05
N THR A 81 24.05 8.38 -2.49
CA THR A 81 25.26 8.46 -1.66
C THR A 81 25.03 9.37 -0.47
N GLU A 82 24.42 10.52 -0.71
CA GLU A 82 24.15 11.54 0.29
C GLU A 82 23.00 11.12 1.22
N ALA A 83 22.02 10.38 0.70
CA ALA A 83 21.02 9.70 1.52
C ALA A 83 21.65 8.67 2.47
N ALA A 84 22.63 7.88 2.00
CA ALA A 84 23.37 6.94 2.82
C ALA A 84 24.23 7.64 3.89
N GLU A 85 24.92 8.73 3.52
CA GLU A 85 25.68 9.55 4.47
C GLU A 85 24.78 10.14 5.56
N LEU A 86 23.55 10.55 5.21
CA LEU A 86 22.59 11.05 6.18
C LEU A 86 22.08 9.95 7.12
N LEU A 87 21.90 8.72 6.62
CA LEU A 87 21.59 7.55 7.45
C LEU A 87 22.74 7.24 8.41
N GLU A 88 23.99 7.23 7.94
CA GLU A 88 25.18 7.03 8.78
C GLU A 88 25.37 8.15 9.81
N PHE A 89 25.04 9.39 9.44
CA PHE A 89 25.03 10.51 10.37
C PHE A 89 24.00 10.29 11.48
N MET A 90 22.79 9.83 11.13
CA MET A 90 21.75 9.47 12.09
C MET A 90 22.20 8.34 13.03
N LYS A 91 22.94 7.35 12.51
CA LYS A 91 23.49 6.23 13.30
C LYS A 91 24.64 6.61 14.23
N THR A 92 25.53 7.51 13.82
CA THR A 92 26.79 7.78 14.57
C THR A 92 26.64 8.97 15.52
N LYS A 93 26.14 10.10 15.00
CA LYS A 93 25.95 11.34 15.75
C LYS A 93 24.51 11.52 16.24
N GLY A 94 23.53 10.99 15.50
CA GLY A 94 22.11 11.07 15.83
C GLY A 94 21.63 10.08 16.89
N SER A 95 22.30 8.93 17.09
CA SER A 95 21.85 7.86 17.99
C SER A 95 21.76 8.22 19.48
N THR A 96 22.35 9.34 19.90
CA THR A 96 22.17 9.86 21.26
C THR A 96 20.82 10.59 21.43
N MET A 97 20.14 10.92 20.32
CA MET A 97 18.93 11.75 20.28
C MET A 97 17.75 11.06 19.55
N SER A 98 17.99 10.47 18.38
CA SER A 98 17.01 9.81 17.50
C SER A 98 17.68 8.65 16.73
N SER A 99 17.37 7.40 17.08
CA SER A 99 17.89 6.22 16.37
C SER A 99 17.11 5.93 15.07
N PRO A 100 17.75 5.46 14.00
CA PRO A 100 17.03 5.01 12.80
C PRO A 100 15.96 3.98 13.14
N THR A 101 14.81 4.12 12.48
CA THR A 101 13.67 3.21 12.66
C THR A 101 13.53 2.28 11.47
N ALA A 102 12.70 1.25 11.60
CA ALA A 102 12.35 0.37 10.47
C ALA A 102 11.90 1.16 9.23
N LYS A 103 11.12 2.23 9.43
CA LYS A 103 10.71 3.15 8.36
C LYS A 103 11.88 3.88 7.69
N THR A 104 12.90 4.27 8.47
CA THR A 104 14.10 4.95 7.95
C THR A 104 14.86 4.03 7.00
N TYR A 105 15.09 2.78 7.41
CA TYR A 105 15.73 1.77 6.59
C TYR A 105 14.90 1.41 5.36
N ALA A 106 13.57 1.25 5.51
CA ALA A 106 12.68 0.93 4.40
C ALA A 106 12.73 1.98 3.27
N ILE A 107 12.72 3.28 3.60
CA ILE A 107 12.84 4.37 2.62
C ILE A 107 14.13 4.21 1.79
N MET A 108 15.27 4.00 2.46
CA MET A 108 16.57 3.87 1.82
C MET A 108 16.63 2.62 0.93
N MET A 109 16.15 1.49 1.44
CA MET A 109 16.16 0.22 0.74
C MET A 109 15.24 0.23 -0.49
N VAL A 110 14.02 0.80 -0.40
CA VAL A 110 13.12 0.97 -1.55
C VAL A 110 13.78 1.83 -2.63
N ALA A 111 14.45 2.92 -2.25
CA ALA A 111 15.16 3.76 -3.19
C ALA A 111 16.32 3.04 -3.89
N LEU A 112 17.09 2.23 -3.15
CA LEU A 112 18.17 1.41 -3.71
C LEU A 112 17.62 0.39 -4.71
N VAL A 113 16.49 -0.25 -4.39
CA VAL A 113 15.78 -1.17 -5.29
C VAL A 113 15.36 -0.43 -6.57
N GLN A 114 14.75 0.75 -6.46
CA GLN A 114 14.30 1.53 -7.61
C GLN A 114 15.44 1.92 -8.57
N ASN A 115 16.68 2.05 -8.05
CA ASN A 115 17.87 2.42 -8.80
C ASN A 115 18.78 1.23 -9.18
N ASP A 116 18.27 0.00 -9.15
CA ASP A 116 19.02 -1.23 -9.49
C ASP A 116 20.23 -1.55 -8.59
N ARG A 117 20.29 -0.95 -7.39
CA ARG A 117 21.36 -1.17 -6.41
C ARG A 117 20.99 -2.25 -5.40
N MET A 118 20.66 -3.44 -5.90
CA MET A 118 20.20 -4.56 -5.06
C MET A 118 21.22 -5.01 -4.01
N ASN A 119 22.50 -5.07 -4.36
CA ASN A 119 23.56 -5.46 -3.42
C ASN A 119 23.67 -4.47 -2.25
N ASP A 120 23.45 -3.18 -2.51
CA ASP A 120 23.48 -2.17 -1.46
C ASP A 120 22.22 -2.23 -0.61
N CYS A 121 21.06 -2.58 -1.19
CA CYS A 121 19.84 -2.84 -0.43
C CYS A 121 20.04 -3.97 0.61
N PHE A 122 20.70 -5.08 0.21
CA PHE A 122 21.05 -6.16 1.15
C PHE A 122 22.05 -5.72 2.23
N LYS A 123 23.02 -4.84 1.90
CA LYS A 123 23.91 -4.26 2.92
C LYS A 123 23.14 -3.41 3.92
N ILE A 124 22.18 -2.59 3.47
CA ILE A 124 21.34 -1.80 4.36
C ILE A 124 20.44 -2.70 5.23
N LEU A 125 19.92 -3.81 4.70
CA LEU A 125 19.18 -4.79 5.50
C LEU A 125 20.07 -5.43 6.59
N ALA A 126 21.28 -5.85 6.23
CA ALA A 126 22.23 -6.41 7.18
C ALA A 126 22.59 -5.37 8.26
N ASP A 127 22.87 -4.13 7.85
CA ASP A 127 23.17 -3.02 8.74
C ASP A 127 22.01 -2.69 9.70
N MET A 128 20.77 -2.76 9.20
CA MET A 128 19.56 -2.63 10.01
C MET A 128 19.53 -3.67 11.14
N ILE A 129 19.78 -4.95 10.81
CA ILE A 129 19.82 -6.07 11.75
C ILE A 129 20.99 -5.91 12.75
N ASP A 130 22.19 -5.60 12.26
CA ASP A 130 23.40 -5.42 13.07
C ASP A 130 23.26 -4.23 14.04
N SER A 131 22.49 -3.22 13.66
CA SER A 131 22.14 -2.07 14.51
C SER A 131 21.05 -2.39 15.56
N GLY A 132 20.57 -3.62 15.62
CA GLY A 132 19.50 -4.05 16.54
C GLY A 132 18.09 -3.57 16.14
N CYS A 133 17.94 -3.01 14.95
CA CYS A 133 16.64 -2.63 14.39
C CYS A 133 16.11 -3.79 13.56
N LEU A 134 15.08 -4.50 14.02
CA LEU A 134 14.59 -5.68 13.30
C LEU A 134 13.63 -5.28 12.18
N PRO A 135 13.77 -5.86 10.96
CA PRO A 135 12.80 -5.64 9.90
C PRO A 135 11.45 -6.25 10.30
N ASP A 136 10.39 -5.46 10.12
CA ASP A 136 9.01 -5.87 10.41
C ASP A 136 8.23 -6.18 9.13
N VAL A 137 6.99 -6.66 9.30
CA VAL A 137 6.10 -6.98 8.16
C VAL A 137 5.89 -5.76 7.26
N SER A 138 5.87 -4.54 7.82
CA SER A 138 5.73 -3.30 7.04
C SER A 138 6.95 -3.04 6.17
N THR A 139 8.15 -3.28 6.69
CA THR A 139 9.43 -3.13 5.99
C THR A 139 9.47 -4.07 4.79
N TYR A 140 9.21 -5.36 5.00
CA TYR A 140 9.21 -6.33 3.90
C TYR A 140 8.10 -6.07 2.88
N LYS A 141 6.92 -5.64 3.34
CA LYS A 141 5.84 -5.21 2.45
C LYS A 141 6.27 -4.05 1.55
N GLU A 142 6.84 -2.98 2.10
CA GLU A 142 7.30 -1.82 1.33
C GLU A 142 8.38 -2.21 0.30
N LEU A 143 9.27 -3.13 0.68
CA LEU A 143 10.32 -3.65 -0.21
C LEU A 143 9.76 -4.47 -1.36
N ILE A 144 8.84 -5.40 -1.06
CA ILE A 144 8.20 -6.24 -2.06
C ILE A 144 7.36 -5.36 -3.00
N GLU A 145 6.56 -4.43 -2.47
CA GLU A 145 5.80 -3.45 -3.27
C GLU A 145 6.73 -2.62 -4.17
N GLY A 146 7.84 -2.12 -3.62
CA GLY A 146 8.87 -1.39 -4.36
C GLY A 146 9.50 -2.23 -5.49
N MET A 147 9.98 -3.43 -5.18
CA MET A 147 10.60 -4.34 -6.16
C MET A 147 9.63 -4.70 -7.28
N CYS A 148 8.41 -5.07 -6.95
CA CYS A 148 7.40 -5.44 -7.94
C CYS A 148 6.97 -4.25 -8.79
N SER A 149 6.84 -3.04 -8.24
CA SER A 149 6.55 -1.83 -9.02
C SER A 149 7.65 -1.50 -10.05
N CYS A 150 8.88 -1.97 -9.80
CA CYS A 150 10.01 -1.86 -10.72
C CYS A 150 10.20 -3.09 -11.62
N GLY A 151 9.27 -4.05 -11.62
CA GLY A 151 9.36 -5.29 -12.40
C GLY A 151 10.43 -6.28 -11.90
N LYS A 152 10.96 -6.10 -10.68
CA LYS A 152 12.06 -6.91 -10.11
C LYS A 152 11.53 -8.09 -9.31
N ILE A 153 10.71 -8.93 -9.95
CA ILE A 153 10.03 -10.06 -9.30
C ILE A 153 11.03 -11.06 -8.69
N GLU A 154 12.11 -11.37 -9.41
CA GLU A 154 13.18 -12.25 -8.91
C GLU A 154 13.86 -11.73 -7.64
N ALA A 155 14.01 -10.40 -7.52
CA ALA A 155 14.56 -9.78 -6.32
C ALA A 155 13.61 -9.94 -5.13
N ALA A 156 12.31 -9.76 -5.35
CA ALA A 156 11.31 -9.95 -4.31
C ALA A 156 11.25 -11.42 -3.83
N TYR A 157 11.43 -12.40 -4.72
CA TYR A 157 11.58 -13.81 -4.32
C TYR A 157 12.83 -14.09 -3.50
N LYS A 158 13.97 -13.46 -3.83
CA LYS A 158 15.19 -13.56 -3.01
C LYS A 158 14.97 -13.01 -1.60
N PHE A 159 14.26 -11.89 -1.48
CA PHE A 159 13.89 -11.32 -0.18
C PHE A 159 12.99 -12.26 0.64
N LEU A 160 11.97 -12.89 0.03
CA LEU A 160 11.19 -13.92 0.72
C LEU A 160 12.03 -15.10 1.23
N GLN A 161 13.05 -15.51 0.47
CA GLN A 161 13.94 -16.59 0.90
C GLN A 161 14.84 -16.15 2.07
N GLU A 162 15.34 -14.92 2.03
CA GLU A 162 16.21 -14.37 3.06
C GLU A 162 15.46 -14.16 4.38
N MET A 163 14.18 -13.75 4.34
CA MET A 163 13.29 -13.75 5.49
C MET A 163 13.27 -15.11 6.21
N GLY A 164 13.13 -16.20 5.46
CA GLY A 164 13.18 -17.56 6.01
C GLY A 164 14.51 -17.92 6.66
N ARG A 165 15.63 -17.49 6.08
CA ARG A 165 16.99 -17.80 6.57
C ARG A 165 17.38 -17.00 7.81
N THR A 166 16.91 -15.76 7.90
CA THR A 166 17.21 -14.84 8.99
C THR A 166 16.37 -15.07 10.25
N GLY A 167 15.54 -16.14 10.28
CA GLY A 167 14.71 -16.50 11.42
C GLY A 167 13.36 -15.80 11.47
N TYR A 168 13.00 -15.03 10.44
CA TYR A 168 11.74 -14.30 10.31
C TYR A 168 10.95 -14.81 9.09
N PRO A 169 10.46 -16.07 9.11
CA PRO A 169 9.83 -16.65 7.94
C PRO A 169 8.63 -15.83 7.46
N PRO A 170 8.43 -15.69 6.14
CA PRO A 170 7.27 -15.00 5.60
C PRO A 170 5.97 -15.57 6.15
N ASP A 171 5.12 -14.69 6.65
CA ASP A 171 3.79 -15.03 7.14
C ASP A 171 2.71 -14.81 6.07
N ILE A 172 1.48 -15.10 6.43
CA ILE A 172 0.32 -14.95 5.54
C ILE A 172 0.13 -13.52 5.04
N VAL A 173 0.46 -12.52 5.87
CA VAL A 173 0.34 -11.10 5.51
C VAL A 173 1.37 -10.76 4.44
N THR A 174 2.60 -11.26 4.59
CA THR A 174 3.69 -11.11 3.63
C THR A 174 3.33 -11.72 2.27
N TYR A 175 2.83 -12.97 2.26
CA TYR A 175 2.38 -13.63 1.04
C TYR A 175 1.20 -12.91 0.38
N ASN A 176 0.20 -12.49 1.15
CA ASN A 176 -0.95 -11.76 0.61
C ASN A 176 -0.56 -10.41 0.01
N CYS A 177 0.40 -9.70 0.62
CA CYS A 177 0.93 -8.48 0.04
C CYS A 177 1.56 -8.77 -1.32
N PHE A 178 2.48 -9.72 -1.40
CA PHE A 178 3.18 -10.03 -2.64
C PHE A 178 2.22 -10.54 -3.73
N LEU A 179 1.30 -11.45 -3.38
CA LEU A 179 0.23 -11.89 -4.29
C LEU A 179 -0.57 -10.72 -4.85
N LYS A 180 -0.98 -9.78 -4.00
CA LYS A 180 -1.73 -8.60 -4.44
C LYS A 180 -0.93 -7.78 -5.45
N VAL A 181 0.36 -7.54 -5.20
CA VAL A 181 1.18 -6.75 -6.13
C VAL A 181 1.37 -7.45 -7.47
N LEU A 182 1.63 -8.77 -7.48
CA LEU A 182 1.71 -9.56 -8.71
C LEU A 182 0.40 -9.47 -9.52
N CYS A 183 -0.75 -9.56 -8.83
CA CYS A 183 -2.06 -9.43 -9.46
C CYS A 183 -2.34 -8.02 -10.00
N ASP A 184 -1.84 -6.97 -9.34
CA ASP A 184 -1.98 -5.58 -9.79
C ASP A 184 -1.06 -5.28 -10.99
N ASN A 185 0.11 -5.94 -11.06
CA ASN A 185 1.02 -5.90 -12.21
C ASN A 185 0.58 -6.76 -13.41
N LYS A 186 -0.50 -7.55 -13.25
CA LYS A 186 -1.00 -8.53 -14.23
C LYS A 186 -0.05 -9.72 -14.47
N ASP A 187 0.81 -10.03 -13.52
CA ASP A 187 1.72 -11.18 -13.55
C ASP A 187 1.05 -12.43 -12.94
N SER A 188 -0.02 -12.93 -13.57
CA SER A 188 -0.83 -14.04 -13.04
C SER A 188 -0.06 -15.34 -12.83
N ASP A 189 0.87 -15.67 -13.74
CA ASP A 189 1.69 -16.88 -13.65
C ASP A 189 2.59 -16.87 -12.42
N GLU A 190 3.21 -15.72 -12.12
CA GLU A 190 4.03 -15.54 -10.93
C GLU A 190 3.18 -15.56 -9.66
N ALA A 191 1.96 -15.01 -9.69
CA ALA A 191 1.04 -15.10 -8.56
C ALA A 191 0.68 -16.56 -8.23
N LEU A 192 0.42 -17.40 -9.23
CA LEU A 192 0.12 -18.81 -9.03
C LEU A 192 1.33 -19.61 -8.52
N LYS A 193 2.54 -19.31 -9.03
CA LYS A 193 3.80 -19.89 -8.50
C LYS A 193 4.00 -19.52 -7.03
N LEU A 194 3.77 -18.25 -6.68
CA LEU A 194 3.88 -17.78 -5.30
C LEU A 194 2.85 -18.44 -4.39
N TYR A 195 1.60 -18.59 -4.85
CA TYR A 195 0.54 -19.29 -4.12
C TYR A 195 0.91 -20.76 -3.85
N LYS A 196 1.45 -21.46 -4.85
CA LYS A 196 1.94 -22.82 -4.68
C LYS A 196 3.07 -22.88 -3.65
N LYS A 197 4.05 -21.98 -3.75
CA LYS A 197 5.15 -21.87 -2.78
C LYS A 197 4.64 -21.63 -1.35
N MET A 198 3.63 -20.77 -1.19
CA MET A 198 2.99 -20.50 0.12
C MET A 198 2.46 -21.79 0.75
N ILE A 199 1.78 -22.63 -0.05
CA ILE A 199 1.27 -23.92 0.42
C ILE A 199 2.42 -24.88 0.73
N ASP A 200 3.43 -24.97 -0.13
CA ASP A 200 4.56 -25.90 0.01
C ASP A 200 5.36 -25.64 1.29
N VAL A 201 5.47 -24.38 1.73
CA VAL A 201 6.13 -24.02 3.01
C VAL A 201 5.21 -24.14 4.22
N GLY A 202 3.98 -24.64 4.04
CA GLY A 202 3.00 -24.82 5.11
C GLY A 202 2.28 -23.54 5.56
N CYS A 203 2.42 -22.43 4.84
CA CYS A 203 1.68 -21.21 5.12
C CYS A 203 0.24 -21.35 4.60
N MET A 204 -0.75 -21.47 5.49
CA MET A 204 -2.12 -21.74 5.08
C MET A 204 -2.81 -20.51 4.48
N PRO A 205 -3.43 -20.63 3.28
CA PRO A 205 -4.20 -19.55 2.67
C PRO A 205 -5.36 -19.07 3.54
N SER A 206 -5.62 -17.77 3.55
CA SER A 206 -6.76 -17.14 4.23
C SER A 206 -7.83 -16.73 3.22
N VAL A 207 -8.99 -16.31 3.74
CA VAL A 207 -10.05 -15.68 2.95
C VAL A 207 -9.52 -14.55 2.06
N GLN A 208 -8.62 -13.72 2.60
CA GLN A 208 -7.98 -12.65 1.83
C GLN A 208 -7.12 -13.20 0.69
N THR A 209 -6.37 -14.28 0.91
CA THR A 209 -5.56 -14.94 -0.13
C THR A 209 -6.44 -15.38 -1.29
N TYR A 210 -7.55 -16.06 -1.01
CA TYR A 210 -8.49 -16.50 -2.04
C TYR A 210 -9.18 -15.34 -2.75
N ASN A 211 -9.58 -14.29 -2.03
CA ASN A 211 -10.19 -13.11 -2.64
C ASN A 211 -9.24 -12.42 -3.64
N ILE A 212 -7.92 -12.39 -3.35
CA ILE A 212 -6.91 -11.89 -4.29
C ILE A 212 -6.86 -12.75 -5.55
N LEU A 213 -6.80 -14.07 -5.41
CA LEU A 213 -6.71 -15.00 -6.54
C LEU A 213 -7.98 -15.02 -7.40
N ILE A 214 -9.16 -15.04 -6.78
CA ILE A 214 -10.44 -14.96 -7.49
C ILE A 214 -10.51 -13.66 -8.32
N LEU A 215 -10.14 -12.53 -7.71
CA LEU A 215 -10.11 -11.25 -8.42
C LEU A 215 -9.13 -11.27 -9.59
N MET A 216 -7.96 -11.90 -9.42
CA MET A 216 -6.97 -12.08 -10.48
C MET A 216 -7.53 -12.88 -11.65
N PHE A 217 -8.18 -14.02 -11.40
CA PHE A 217 -8.79 -14.86 -12.43
C PHE A 217 -9.85 -14.10 -13.25
N PHE A 218 -10.71 -13.31 -12.60
CA PHE A 218 -11.65 -12.46 -13.34
C PHE A 218 -10.96 -11.36 -14.17
N ARG A 219 -9.84 -10.79 -13.69
CA ARG A 219 -9.08 -9.77 -14.44
C ARG A 219 -8.42 -10.33 -15.69
N ILE A 220 -8.02 -11.60 -15.69
CA ILE A 220 -7.48 -12.28 -16.88
C ILE A 220 -8.58 -12.90 -17.76
N GLY A 221 -9.85 -12.75 -17.38
CA GLY A 221 -11.00 -13.25 -18.14
C GLY A 221 -11.22 -14.76 -18.01
N ASP A 222 -10.74 -15.37 -16.93
CA ASP A 222 -10.85 -16.79 -16.65
C ASP A 222 -11.83 -17.04 -15.47
N PRO A 223 -13.15 -17.10 -15.72
CA PRO A 223 -14.13 -17.40 -14.68
C PRO A 223 -14.03 -18.86 -14.16
N GLU A 224 -13.45 -19.77 -14.93
CA GLU A 224 -13.29 -21.18 -14.54
C GLU A 224 -12.26 -21.29 -13.40
N GLY A 225 -11.09 -20.68 -13.55
CA GLY A 225 -10.09 -20.60 -12.49
C GLY A 225 -10.60 -19.88 -11.22
N ALA A 226 -11.51 -18.90 -11.39
CA ALA A 226 -12.18 -18.26 -10.26
C ALA A 226 -13.09 -19.23 -9.48
N PHE A 227 -13.84 -20.09 -10.19
CA PHE A 227 -14.67 -21.14 -9.57
C PHE A 227 -13.84 -22.28 -8.97
N GLU A 228 -12.73 -22.67 -9.60
CA GLU A 228 -11.80 -23.65 -9.03
C GLU A 228 -11.24 -23.16 -7.70
N THR A 229 -10.80 -21.90 -7.66
CA THR A 229 -10.32 -21.22 -6.45
C THR A 229 -11.43 -21.15 -5.39
N TRP A 230 -12.64 -20.79 -5.80
CA TRP A 230 -13.82 -20.79 -4.93
C TRP A 230 -14.10 -22.16 -4.32
N ASN A 231 -14.00 -23.24 -5.11
CA ASN A 231 -14.22 -24.62 -4.63
C ASN A 231 -13.07 -25.13 -3.76
N GLU A 232 -11.84 -24.69 -4.01
CA GLU A 232 -10.70 -24.98 -3.15
C GLU A 232 -10.86 -24.43 -1.73
N MET A 233 -11.49 -23.25 -1.57
CA MET A 233 -11.82 -22.71 -0.24
C MET A 233 -12.60 -23.72 0.61
N ASP A 234 -13.63 -24.37 0.03
CA ASP A 234 -14.43 -25.38 0.74
C ASP A 234 -13.60 -26.61 1.07
N ARG A 235 -12.81 -27.12 0.12
CA ARG A 235 -11.96 -28.31 0.31
C ARG A 235 -10.97 -28.12 1.46
N ARG A 236 -10.51 -26.89 1.68
CA ARG A 236 -9.57 -26.53 2.77
C ARG A 236 -10.27 -25.99 4.02
N GLY A 237 -11.60 -25.98 4.06
CA GLY A 237 -12.37 -25.50 5.21
C GLY A 237 -12.23 -24.00 5.48
N CYS A 238 -11.86 -23.20 4.47
CA CYS A 238 -11.76 -21.75 4.58
C CYS A 238 -13.15 -21.12 4.39
N PRO A 239 -13.72 -20.46 5.41
CA PRO A 239 -15.08 -19.94 5.32
C PRO A 239 -15.16 -18.77 4.34
N ARG A 240 -16.24 -18.74 3.55
CA ARG A 240 -16.51 -17.62 2.64
C ARG A 240 -17.21 -16.50 3.39
N ASP A 241 -16.62 -15.32 3.36
CA ASP A 241 -17.21 -14.12 3.95
C ASP A 241 -18.01 -13.31 2.92
N THR A 242 -18.60 -12.22 3.37
CA THR A 242 -19.36 -11.31 2.51
C THR A 242 -18.52 -10.75 1.37
N ASP A 243 -17.24 -10.44 1.61
CA ASP A 243 -16.36 -9.87 0.60
C ASP A 243 -16.03 -10.91 -0.49
N THR A 244 -15.84 -12.17 -0.12
CA THR A 244 -15.66 -13.30 -1.05
C THR A 244 -16.84 -13.40 -2.03
N TYR A 245 -18.06 -13.37 -1.51
CA TYR A 245 -19.27 -13.35 -2.34
C TYR A 245 -19.32 -12.11 -3.24
N CYS A 246 -18.94 -10.93 -2.72
CA CYS A 246 -18.93 -9.71 -3.51
C CYS A 246 -17.94 -9.78 -4.69
N VAL A 247 -16.73 -10.30 -4.46
CA VAL A 247 -15.71 -10.45 -5.51
C VAL A 247 -16.22 -11.40 -6.60
N MET A 248 -16.80 -12.54 -6.24
CA MET A 248 -17.39 -13.46 -7.23
C MET A 248 -18.52 -12.85 -8.03
N ILE A 249 -19.50 -12.22 -7.36
CA ILE A 249 -20.68 -11.67 -8.03
C ILE A 249 -20.27 -10.56 -9.01
N GLU A 250 -19.40 -9.64 -8.59
CA GLU A 250 -18.91 -8.56 -9.48
C GLU A 250 -18.11 -9.11 -10.66
N GLY A 251 -17.23 -10.09 -10.41
CA GLY A 251 -16.44 -10.73 -11.46
C GLY A 251 -17.30 -11.45 -12.50
N LEU A 252 -18.29 -12.22 -12.06
CA LEU A 252 -19.21 -12.95 -12.93
C LEU A 252 -20.08 -12.01 -13.78
N PHE A 253 -20.58 -10.90 -13.20
CA PHE A 253 -21.23 -9.85 -13.99
C PHE A 253 -20.29 -9.26 -15.05
N GLY A 254 -19.01 -9.02 -14.69
CA GLY A 254 -17.99 -8.53 -15.62
C GLY A 254 -17.72 -9.48 -16.79
N CYS A 255 -17.78 -10.80 -16.56
CA CYS A 255 -17.62 -11.84 -17.58
C CYS A 255 -18.94 -12.21 -18.29
N SER A 256 -20.02 -11.44 -18.11
CA SER A 256 -21.36 -11.74 -18.66
C SER A 256 -21.96 -13.08 -18.21
N ASN A 257 -21.41 -13.71 -17.17
CA ASN A 257 -21.99 -14.91 -16.56
C ASN A 257 -23.06 -14.51 -15.51
N THR A 258 -24.12 -13.91 -16.03
CA THR A 258 -25.20 -13.32 -15.23
C THR A 258 -25.95 -14.35 -14.40
N ARG A 259 -26.12 -15.57 -14.92
CA ARG A 259 -26.89 -16.63 -14.24
C ARG A 259 -26.25 -17.00 -12.91
N ASP A 260 -24.96 -17.26 -12.90
CA ASP A 260 -24.25 -17.65 -11.69
C ASP A 260 -24.07 -16.48 -10.72
N ALA A 261 -23.87 -15.26 -11.25
CA ALA A 261 -23.84 -14.04 -10.44
C ALA A 261 -25.15 -13.84 -9.66
N MET A 262 -26.29 -14.01 -10.33
CA MET A 262 -27.61 -13.91 -9.70
C MET A 262 -27.84 -15.01 -8.67
N TYR A 263 -27.44 -16.24 -8.98
CA TYR A 263 -27.55 -17.36 -8.03
C TYR A 263 -26.76 -17.11 -6.74
N LEU A 264 -25.52 -16.64 -6.85
CA LEU A 264 -24.71 -16.28 -5.67
C LEU A 264 -25.29 -15.09 -4.90
N LEU A 265 -25.85 -14.09 -5.60
CA LEU A 265 -26.53 -12.97 -4.96
C LEU A 265 -27.78 -13.43 -4.17
N GLU A 266 -28.56 -14.36 -4.72
CA GLU A 266 -29.68 -14.95 -3.99
C GLU A 266 -29.23 -15.72 -2.76
N GLN A 267 -28.10 -16.44 -2.82
CA GLN A 267 -27.53 -17.09 -1.64
C GLN A 267 -27.18 -16.08 -0.54
N VAL A 268 -26.56 -14.95 -0.88
CA VAL A 268 -26.23 -13.88 0.08
C VAL A 268 -27.49 -13.35 0.78
N ILE A 269 -28.55 -13.12 0.01
CA ILE A 269 -29.84 -12.62 0.53
C ILE A 269 -30.48 -13.67 1.45
N ASN A 270 -30.56 -14.92 1.00
CA ASN A 270 -31.20 -16.01 1.74
C ASN A 270 -30.47 -16.34 3.05
N ARG A 271 -29.12 -16.26 3.05
CA ARG A 271 -28.30 -16.43 4.26
C ARG A 271 -28.32 -15.22 5.19
N GLY A 272 -28.95 -14.11 4.79
CA GLY A 272 -29.01 -12.90 5.61
C GLY A 272 -27.65 -12.23 5.80
N MET A 273 -26.73 -12.37 4.84
CA MET A 273 -25.39 -11.79 4.95
C MET A 273 -25.45 -10.27 4.75
N LYS A 274 -24.85 -9.51 5.65
CA LYS A 274 -24.84 -8.04 5.57
C LYS A 274 -23.83 -7.57 4.52
N LEU A 275 -24.34 -7.20 3.34
CA LEU A 275 -23.54 -6.60 2.27
C LEU A 275 -23.04 -5.18 2.65
N PRO A 276 -21.81 -4.79 2.26
CA PRO A 276 -21.36 -3.41 2.38
C PRO A 276 -22.26 -2.46 1.59
N TYR A 277 -22.56 -1.30 2.16
CA TYR A 277 -23.48 -0.32 1.56
C TYR A 277 -23.12 0.03 0.10
N LYS A 278 -21.81 0.19 -0.20
CA LYS A 278 -21.32 0.54 -1.54
C LYS A 278 -21.63 -0.52 -2.60
N LYS A 279 -21.76 -1.80 -2.22
CA LYS A 279 -21.99 -2.92 -3.14
C LYS A 279 -23.43 -2.96 -3.68
N PHE A 280 -24.38 -2.38 -2.95
CA PHE A 280 -25.77 -2.30 -3.41
C PHE A 280 -25.91 -1.48 -4.69
N ASP A 281 -25.17 -0.38 -4.86
CA ASP A 281 -25.20 0.42 -6.09
C ASP A 281 -24.72 -0.38 -7.29
N THR A 282 -23.54 -1.01 -7.14
CA THR A 282 -22.96 -1.88 -8.17
C THR A 282 -23.94 -2.97 -8.59
N PHE A 283 -24.48 -3.74 -7.64
CA PHE A 283 -25.39 -4.84 -7.95
C PHE A 283 -26.72 -4.36 -8.54
N LEU A 284 -27.30 -3.27 -8.04
CA LEU A 284 -28.56 -2.75 -8.58
C LEU A 284 -28.37 -2.19 -10.00
N MET A 285 -27.23 -1.58 -10.30
CA MET A 285 -26.91 -1.17 -11.67
C MET A 285 -26.77 -2.36 -12.61
N GLN A 286 -26.05 -3.41 -12.20
CA GLN A 286 -25.89 -4.63 -13.00
C GLN A 286 -27.23 -5.34 -13.23
N LEU A 287 -28.06 -5.52 -12.19
CA LEU A 287 -29.39 -6.11 -12.32
C LEU A 287 -30.33 -5.26 -13.19
N SER A 288 -30.21 -3.93 -13.15
CA SER A 288 -30.98 -3.04 -14.03
C SER A 288 -30.59 -3.21 -15.50
N ALA A 289 -29.30 -3.42 -15.79
CA ALA A 289 -28.83 -3.67 -17.14
C ALA A 289 -29.34 -5.02 -17.67
N VAL A 290 -29.38 -6.04 -16.83
CA VAL A 290 -29.96 -7.36 -17.13
C VAL A 290 -31.48 -7.30 -17.26
N GLY A 291 -32.13 -6.36 -16.55
CA GLY A 291 -33.57 -6.16 -16.58
C GLY A 291 -34.37 -7.03 -15.60
N ASP A 292 -33.72 -7.66 -14.62
CA ASP A 292 -34.37 -8.50 -13.61
C ASP A 292 -34.99 -7.65 -12.49
N LEU A 293 -36.26 -7.31 -12.65
CA LEU A 293 -37.03 -6.52 -11.69
C LEU A 293 -37.25 -7.24 -10.35
N GLN A 294 -37.29 -8.58 -10.37
CA GLN A 294 -37.53 -9.38 -9.16
C GLN A 294 -36.29 -9.39 -8.27
N ALA A 295 -35.11 -9.61 -8.85
CA ALA A 295 -33.85 -9.53 -8.13
C ALA A 295 -33.60 -8.12 -7.56
N ILE A 296 -33.92 -7.06 -8.33
CA ILE A 296 -33.83 -5.66 -7.86
C ILE A 296 -34.69 -5.43 -6.62
N HIS A 297 -35.94 -5.93 -6.64
CA HIS A 297 -36.85 -5.80 -5.52
C HIS A 297 -36.32 -6.53 -4.28
N ARG A 298 -35.89 -7.80 -4.43
CA ARG A 298 -35.34 -8.60 -3.33
C ARG A 298 -34.10 -7.96 -2.72
N LEU A 299 -33.16 -7.49 -3.55
CA LEU A 299 -31.96 -6.80 -3.08
C LEU A 299 -32.29 -5.49 -2.34
N SER A 300 -33.32 -4.76 -2.79
CA SER A 300 -33.79 -3.53 -2.13
C SER A 300 -34.42 -3.81 -0.76
N GLU A 301 -35.20 -4.89 -0.63
CA GLU A 301 -35.73 -5.32 0.68
C GLU A 301 -34.61 -5.78 1.61
N HIS A 302 -33.64 -6.55 1.09
CA HIS A 302 -32.44 -6.94 1.85
C HIS A 302 -31.69 -5.72 2.38
N MET A 303 -31.52 -4.68 1.55
CA MET A 303 -30.91 -3.41 1.98
C MET A 303 -31.66 -2.75 3.14
N ARG A 304 -33.00 -2.71 3.09
CA ARG A 304 -33.85 -2.12 4.15
C ARG A 304 -33.75 -2.86 5.48
N LYS A 305 -33.45 -4.17 5.45
CA LYS A 305 -33.26 -4.97 6.66
C LYS A 305 -32.03 -4.51 7.47
N PHE A 306 -30.98 -4.03 6.80
CA PHE A 306 -29.72 -3.65 7.45
C PHE A 306 -29.47 -2.15 7.52
N TYR A 307 -30.15 -1.34 6.71
CA TYR A 307 -29.90 0.10 6.56
C TYR A 307 -31.21 0.89 6.53
N ASN A 308 -31.16 2.15 7.00
CA ASN A 308 -32.36 2.98 7.23
C ASN A 308 -33.28 3.07 5.98
N PRO A 309 -34.61 2.84 6.14
CA PRO A 309 -35.60 2.90 5.06
C PRO A 309 -35.62 4.20 4.24
N ALA A 310 -35.25 5.35 4.82
CA ALA A 310 -35.18 6.62 4.09
C ALA A 310 -34.06 6.63 3.04
N MET A 311 -32.91 6.00 3.37
CA MET A 311 -31.78 5.87 2.44
C MET A 311 -32.08 4.86 1.33
N ALA A 312 -32.65 3.70 1.68
CA ALA A 312 -33.01 2.66 0.70
C ALA A 312 -34.08 3.14 -0.30
N ARG A 313 -35.06 3.94 0.14
CA ARG A 313 -36.10 4.51 -0.74
C ARG A 313 -35.55 5.53 -1.75
N ARG A 314 -34.70 6.44 -1.31
CA ARG A 314 -34.07 7.44 -2.20
C ARG A 314 -33.22 6.76 -3.28
N PHE A 315 -32.61 5.64 -2.92
CA PHE A 315 -31.77 4.84 -3.81
C PHE A 315 -32.56 4.05 -4.86
N ALA A 316 -33.57 3.28 -4.43
CA ALA A 316 -34.42 2.49 -5.33
C ALA A 316 -35.15 3.38 -6.36
N LEU A 317 -35.57 4.58 -5.98
CA LEU A 317 -36.20 5.56 -6.88
C LEU A 317 -35.24 6.08 -7.96
N ASN A 318 -33.98 6.35 -7.60
CA ASN A 318 -32.96 6.80 -8.56
C ASN A 318 -32.59 5.70 -9.57
N GLN A 319 -32.46 4.45 -9.11
CA GLN A 319 -32.13 3.33 -10.01
C GLN A 319 -33.30 2.94 -10.90
N LYS A 320 -34.55 2.97 -10.41
CA LYS A 320 -35.75 2.77 -11.26
C LYS A 320 -35.84 3.82 -12.38
N ARG A 321 -35.51 5.09 -12.10
CA ARG A 321 -35.45 6.16 -13.12
C ARG A 321 -34.36 5.92 -14.15
N LYS A 322 -33.16 5.49 -13.73
CA LYS A 322 -32.06 5.11 -14.65
C LYS A 322 -32.43 3.91 -15.53
N SER A 323 -33.03 2.87 -14.95
CA SER A 323 -33.51 1.68 -15.67
C SER A 323 -34.54 2.02 -16.75
N MET A 324 -35.53 2.85 -16.42
CA MET A 324 -36.55 3.32 -17.37
C MET A 324 -35.94 4.17 -18.50
N SER A 325 -34.92 4.97 -18.19
CA SER A 325 -34.19 5.76 -19.19
C SER A 325 -33.32 4.90 -20.13
N LEU A 326 -32.81 3.76 -19.66
CA LEU A 326 -32.01 2.83 -20.46
C LEU A 326 -32.87 1.97 -21.39
N ARG A 327 -34.14 1.71 -21.03
CA ARG A 327 -35.12 0.98 -21.85
C ARG A 327 -35.83 1.84 -22.90
N GLY A 328 -35.66 3.16 -22.85
CA GLY A 328 -36.26 4.13 -23.79
C GLY A 328 -35.35 4.61 -24.91
N LYS A 329 -34.17 3.98 -25.07
CA LYS A 329 -33.22 4.18 -26.18
C LYS A 329 -33.01 2.86 -26.90
#